data_AF-A0A8J7A0Z8-F1
#
_entry.id   AF-A0A8J7A0Z8-F1
#
_cell.length_a   1.000
_cell.length_b   1.000
_cell.length_c   1.000
_cell.angle_alpha   90.00
_cell.angle_beta   90.00
_cell.angle_gamma   90.00
#
_symmetry.space_group_name_H-M   'P 1'
#
loop_
_entity.id
_entity.type
_entity.pdbx_description
1 polymer ?
#
loop_
_entity_poly.entity_id
_entity_poly.type
_entity_poly.pdbx_seq_one_letter_code
_entity_poly.pdbx_strand_id
1 'polypeptide(L)' 'MTNIHNLGMTDIEYAQLLAQGYDPNLEHQLIELGESIDQARKLARVMGLTQDKAPETEEEWQEFMAVWGDSCDGSLEK' A
#
# COMPACT_ATOMS: atom_id res chain seq x y z
N MET A 1 -4.77 20.68 -3.04
CA MET A 1 -5.17 20.68 -1.62
C MET A 1 -4.68 19.37 -1.04
N THR A 2 -3.77 19.41 -0.07
CA THR A 2 -3.31 18.21 0.63
C THR A 2 -4.43 17.80 1.57
N ASN A 3 -5.23 16.80 1.19
CA ASN A 3 -6.21 16.23 2.10
C ASN A 3 -5.44 15.42 3.15
N ILE A 4 -5.46 15.89 4.38
CA ILE A 4 -4.85 15.18 5.51
C ILE A 4 -5.87 14.18 6.00
N HIS A 5 -5.66 12.90 5.69
CA HIS A 5 -6.50 11.81 6.14
C HIS A 5 -5.94 11.23 7.44
N ASN A 6 -6.80 11.01 8.44
CA ASN A 6 -6.38 10.30 9.65
C ASN A 6 -6.31 8.81 9.35
N LEU A 7 -5.10 8.33 9.05
CA LEU A 7 -4.84 6.93 8.75
C LEU A 7 -4.53 6.10 10.01
N GLY A 8 -4.58 6.68 11.21
CA GLY A 8 -4.28 5.94 12.43
C GLY A 8 -2.82 5.45 12.52
N MET A 9 -1.88 6.24 11.98
CA MET A 9 -0.44 5.99 12.06
C MET A 9 0.27 7.15 12.75
N THR A 10 1.44 6.88 13.32
CA THR A 10 2.30 7.91 13.91
C THR A 10 3.03 8.71 12.82
N ASP A 11 3.45 9.93 13.14
CA ASP A 11 4.22 10.78 12.22
C ASP A 11 5.53 10.09 11.75
N ILE A 12 6.12 9.24 12.60
CA ILE A 12 7.33 8.48 12.29
C ILE A 12 7.04 7.42 11.23
N GLU A 13 5.97 6.64 11.41
CA GLU A 13 5.54 5.62 10.45
C GLU A 13 5.15 6.27 9.11
N TYR A 14 4.47 7.41 9.16
CA TYR A 14 4.11 8.18 7.98
C TYR A 14 5.35 8.64 7.20
N ALA A 15 6.36 9.19 7.89
CA ALA A 15 7.60 9.64 7.25
C ALA A 15 8.41 8.47 6.66
N GLN A 16 8.46 7.32 7.34
CA GLN A 16 9.11 6.11 6.83
C GLN A 16 8.43 5.58 5.57
N LEU A 17 7.10 5.65 5.53
CA LEU A 17 6.32 5.21 4.40
C LEU A 17 6.50 6.10 3.19
N LEU A 18 6.42 7.42 3.38
CA LEU A 18 6.67 8.38 2.31
C LEU A 18 8.07 8.19 1.68
N ALA A 19 9.08 7.85 2.48
CA ALA A 19 10.42 7.55 1.97
C ALA A 19 10.49 6.29 1.09
N GLN A 20 9.50 5.41 1.17
CA GLN A 20 9.35 4.18 0.37
C GLN A 20 8.41 4.37 -0.83
N GLY A 21 7.99 5.60 -1.14
CA GLY A 21 7.09 5.89 -2.27
C GLY A 21 5.60 5.70 -1.95
N TYR A 22 5.23 5.47 -0.69
CA TYR A 22 3.83 5.35 -0.28
C TYR A 22 3.01 6.60 -0.63
N ASP A 23 1.84 6.41 -1.25
CA ASP A 23 0.87 7.47 -1.53
C ASP A 23 -0.33 7.43 -0.55
N PRO A 24 -0.46 8.40 0.36
CA PRO A 24 -1.58 8.48 1.29
C PRO A 24 -2.94 8.69 0.62
N ASN A 25 -2.96 9.33 -0.55
CA ASN A 25 -4.19 9.53 -1.31
C ASN A 25 -4.66 8.22 -1.95
N LEU A 26 -3.72 7.34 -2.29
CA LEU A 26 -4.04 6.02 -2.83
C LEU A 26 -4.62 5.11 -1.73
N GLU A 27 -4.04 5.11 -0.52
CA GLU A 27 -4.64 4.40 0.62
C GLU A 27 -6.09 4.87 0.85
N HIS A 28 -6.34 6.17 0.82
CA HIS A 28 -7.69 6.71 1.00
C HIS A 28 -8.66 6.28 -0.11
N GLN A 29 -8.23 6.32 -1.37
CA GLN A 29 -9.06 5.89 -2.51
C GLN A 29 -9.44 4.42 -2.40
N LEU A 30 -8.51 3.57 -1.95
CA LEU A 30 -8.78 2.15 -1.74
C LEU A 30 -9.79 1.92 -0.60
N ILE A 31 -9.69 2.69 0.49
CA ILE A 31 -10.70 2.67 1.56
C ILE A 31 -12.07 3.09 1.03
N GLU A 32 -12.14 4.14 0.19
CA GLU A 32 -13.39 4.59 -0.44
C GLU A 32 -13.99 3.55 -1.41
N LEU A 33 -13.14 2.75 -2.06
CA LEU A 33 -13.54 1.62 -2.92
C LEU A 33 -14.07 0.42 -2.13
N GLY A 34 -13.93 0.42 -0.79
CA GLY A 34 -14.44 -0.62 0.10
C GLY A 34 -13.37 -1.58 0.64
N GLU A 35 -12.08 -1.29 0.39
CA GLU A 35 -10.99 -2.04 1.01
C GLU A 35 -10.91 -1.77 2.51
N SER A 36 -10.44 -2.75 3.27
CA SER A 36 -10.09 -2.53 4.67
C SER A 36 -8.89 -1.59 4.79
N ILE A 37 -8.79 -0.83 5.89
CA ILE A 37 -7.65 0.08 6.13
C ILE A 37 -6.31 -0.66 6.00
N ASP A 38 -6.22 -1.89 6.51
CA ASP A 38 -5.01 -2.71 6.43
C ASP A 38 -4.67 -3.13 5.00
N GLN A 39 -5.67 -3.55 4.20
CA GLN A 39 -5.45 -3.90 2.79
C GLN A 39 -5.12 -2.67 1.94
N ALA A 40 -5.84 -1.57 2.14
CA ALA A 40 -5.59 -0.31 1.46
C ALA A 40 -4.17 0.20 1.70
N ARG A 41 -3.67 0.08 2.93
CA ARG A 41 -2.29 0.42 3.29
C ARG A 41 -1.27 -0.47 2.62
N LYS A 42 -1.49 -1.78 2.62
CA LYS A 42 -0.62 -2.75 1.94
C LYS A 42 -0.55 -2.45 0.45
N LEU A 43 -1.68 -2.23 -0.20
CA LEU A 43 -1.78 -1.93 -1.62
C LEU A 43 -1.14 -0.57 -1.98
N ALA A 44 -1.35 0.46 -1.16
CA ALA A 44 -0.71 1.76 -1.36
C ALA A 44 0.82 1.69 -1.20
N ARG A 45 1.33 0.85 -0.29
CA ARG A 45 2.77 0.54 -0.18
C ARG A 45 3.29 -0.18 -1.41
N VAL A 46 2.60 -1.23 -1.87
CA VAL A 46 2.98 -2.00 -3.07
C VAL A 46 3.06 -1.10 -4.29
N MET A 47 2.02 -0.30 -4.51
CA MET A 47 1.96 0.62 -5.64
C MET A 47 3.09 1.64 -5.57
N GLY A 48 3.39 2.18 -4.38
CA GLY A 48 4.52 3.07 -4.15
C GLY A 48 5.89 2.45 -4.50
N LEU A 49 6.11 1.18 -4.14
CA LEU A 49 7.32 0.45 -4.49
C LEU A 49 7.48 0.25 -6.01
N THR A 50 6.36 0.15 -6.75
CA THR A 50 6.34 -0.06 -8.20
C THR A 50 6.17 1.21 -9.03
N GLN A 51 5.97 2.37 -8.40
CA GLN A 51 5.56 3.61 -9.08
C GLN A 51 6.69 4.21 -9.93
N ASP A 52 7.93 4.15 -9.43
CA ASP A 52 9.11 4.66 -10.16
C ASP A 52 9.72 3.63 -11.11
N LYS A 53 9.57 2.35 -10.81
CA LYS A 53 10.13 1.24 -11.60
C LYS A 53 9.30 -0.01 -11.36
N ALA A 54 8.82 -0.64 -12.44
CA ALA A 54 8.25 -1.97 -12.33
C ALA A 54 9.34 -2.95 -11.85
N PRO A 55 8.98 -3.98 -11.08
CA PRO A 55 9.93 -5.04 -10.73
C PRO A 55 10.58 -5.57 -12.01
N GLU A 56 11.90 -5.51 -12.08
CA GLU A 56 12.68 -5.99 -13.24
C GLU A 56 13.33 -7.34 -12.95
N THR A 57 13.56 -7.66 -11.68
CA THR A 57 14.16 -8.94 -11.26
C THR A 57 13.14 -9.88 -10.65
N GLU A 58 13.45 -11.18 -10.69
CA GLU A 58 12.61 -12.21 -10.04
C GLU A 58 12.49 -11.92 -8.54
N GLU A 59 13.55 -11.46 -7.89
CA GLU A 59 13.52 -11.11 -6.46
C GLU A 59 12.56 -9.96 -6.16
N GLU A 60 12.55 -8.90 -6.98
CA GLU A 60 11.60 -7.78 -6.85
C GLU A 60 10.16 -8.24 -7.11
N TRP A 61 9.97 -9.17 -8.06
CA TRP A 61 8.66 -9.79 -8.32
C TRP A 61 8.19 -10.68 -7.18
N GLN A 62 9.08 -11.44 -6.54
CA GLN A 62 8.76 -12.24 -5.36
C GLN A 62 8.38 -11.36 -4.18
N GLU A 63 9.06 -10.23 -3.97
CA GLU A 63 8.71 -9.26 -2.93
C GLU A 63 7.35 -8.61 -3.21
N PHE A 64 7.08 -8.20 -4.45
CA PHE A 64 5.77 -7.73 -4.88
C PHE A 64 4.67 -8.78 -4.63
N MET A 65 4.91 -10.03 -5.05
CA MET A 65 3.94 -11.13 -4.92
C MET A 65 3.74 -11.58 -3.47
N ALA A 66 4.74 -11.45 -2.60
CA ALA A 66 4.59 -11.70 -1.18
C ALA A 66 3.69 -10.66 -0.53
N VAL A 67 3.90 -9.37 -0.82
CA VAL A 67 3.06 -8.30 -0.28
C VAL A 67 1.64 -8.33 -0.90
N TRP A 68 1.53 -8.71 -2.18
CA TRP A 68 0.26 -8.88 -2.88
C TRP A 68 -0.51 -10.12 -2.41
N GLY A 69 0.15 -11.27 -2.25
CA GLY A 69 -0.44 -12.52 -1.78
C GLY A 69 -1.06 -12.37 -0.38
N ASP A 70 -0.34 -11.70 0.54
CA ASP A 70 -0.82 -11.34 1.87
C ASP A 70 -1.99 -10.33 1.87
N SER A 71 -2.28 -9.69 0.74
CA SER A 71 -3.44 -8.80 0.56
C SER A 71 -4.67 -9.55 0.03
N CYS A 72 -4.46 -10.61 -0.76
CA CYS A 72 -5.52 -11.40 -1.38
C CYS A 72 -6.04 -12.57 -0.50
N ASP A 73 -5.25 -13.08 0.44
CA ASP A 73 -5.64 -14.20 1.32
C ASP A 73 -6.82 -13.86 2.26
N GLY A 74 -7.13 -12.57 2.45
CA GLY A 74 -8.30 -12.12 3.19
C GLY A 74 -9.61 -12.06 2.39
N SER A 75 -9.61 -12.32 1.08
CA SER A 75 -10.78 -12.16 0.21
C SER A 75 -11.50 -13.46 -0.18
N LEU A 76 -11.08 -14.62 0.35
CA LEU A 76 -11.65 -15.93 0.00
C LEU A 76 -12.56 -16.57 1.09
N GLU A 77 -12.93 -15.84 2.14
CA GLU A 77 -13.89 -16.30 3.16
C GLU A 77 -15.22 -15.52 3.20
N LYS A 78 -15.81 -15.22 2.03
CA LYS A 78 -17.25 -14.85 1.97
C LYS A 78 -18.01 -15.65 0.93
#